data_AF-A0A2V9KHE5-F1
#
_entry.id   AF-A0A2V9KHE5-F1
#
_cell.length_a   1.000
_cell.length_b   1.000
_cell.length_c   1.000
_cell.angle_alpha   90.00
_cell.angle_beta   90.00
_cell.angle_gamma   90.00
#
_symmetry.space_group_name_H-M   'P 1'
#
loop_
_entity.id
_entity.type
_entity.pdbx_description
1 polymer ?
#
loop_
_entity_poly.entity_id
_entity_poly.type
_entity_poly.pdbx_seq_one_letter_code
_entity_poly.pdbx_strand_id
1 'polypeptide(L)'
;IDFSGCPGDSDNAKFPSWSPTPWPPDFPELLKWQWEKKVIPYWKKRAKFAEDHGVRVAIEMHPGFAVYNPETMLKLRDAAGPAIGCNFDPSHMFWQGIDPCAAVRRLGEAVFHVHAKDTKIYTVNATVNGVLDTKPYSDEIHRSFIFRTVGYGHDADFWCDLVSTLQMVGYDDVLSIEHEDSLMSIDEGLSKAAALLNQVVIKEKLQGMWWA
;
A
#
# COMPACT_ATOMS: atom_id res chain seq x y z
N ILE A 1 -2.83 -11.82 3.06
CA ILE A 1 -2.82 -10.52 2.36
C ILE A 1 -3.93 -10.59 1.33
N ASP A 2 -4.71 -9.52 1.19
CA ASP A 2 -5.83 -9.46 0.25
C ASP A 2 -6.00 -8.01 -0.25
N PHE A 3 -6.83 -7.83 -1.28
CA PHE A 3 -7.25 -6.51 -1.74
C PHE A 3 -8.69 -6.26 -1.31
N SER A 4 -9.06 -5.00 -1.08
CA SER A 4 -10.42 -4.66 -0.64
C SER A 4 -11.51 -4.98 -1.66
N GLY A 5 -11.12 -5.25 -2.91
CA GLY A 5 -11.99 -5.27 -4.08
C GLY A 5 -12.41 -3.86 -4.52
N CYS A 6 -13.06 -3.80 -5.68
CA CYS A 6 -13.64 -2.58 -6.25
C CYS A 6 -14.98 -2.96 -6.89
N PRO A 7 -16.11 -2.78 -6.19
CA PRO A 7 -17.40 -3.06 -6.79
C PRO A 7 -17.63 -2.19 -8.05
N GLY A 8 -18.53 -2.61 -8.93
CA GLY A 8 -18.96 -1.77 -10.04
C GLY A 8 -19.96 -0.69 -9.59
N ASP A 9 -20.78 -0.23 -10.52
CA ASP A 9 -21.83 0.78 -10.30
C ASP A 9 -23.18 0.20 -9.85
N SER A 10 -23.33 -1.12 -9.91
CA SER A 10 -24.60 -1.81 -9.69
C SER A 10 -24.38 -3.30 -9.43
N ASP A 11 -25.45 -4.02 -9.07
CA ASP A 11 -25.42 -5.48 -8.90
C ASP A 11 -25.16 -6.24 -10.20
N ASN A 12 -25.40 -5.61 -11.35
CA ASN A 12 -25.21 -6.20 -12.67
C ASN A 12 -23.93 -5.73 -13.36
N ALA A 13 -23.10 -4.95 -12.67
CA ALA A 13 -21.86 -4.42 -13.23
C ALA A 13 -20.90 -5.56 -13.62
N LYS A 14 -20.29 -5.43 -14.80
CA LYS A 14 -19.31 -6.39 -15.33
C LYS A 14 -17.86 -6.03 -15.02
N PHE A 15 -17.61 -4.77 -14.69
CA PHE A 15 -16.30 -4.20 -14.47
C PHE A 15 -16.30 -3.36 -13.19
N PRO A 16 -15.14 -3.19 -12.53
CA PRO A 16 -15.02 -2.30 -11.38
C PRO A 16 -15.25 -0.85 -11.77
N SER A 17 -15.78 -0.05 -10.84
CA SER A 17 -16.02 1.38 -11.04
C SER A 17 -15.29 2.16 -9.95
N TRP A 18 -14.00 2.44 -10.18
CA TRP A 18 -13.19 3.22 -9.26
C TRP A 18 -13.31 4.72 -9.56
N SER A 19 -13.65 5.51 -8.53
CA SER A 19 -13.72 6.97 -8.65
C SER A 19 -12.94 7.65 -7.51
N PRO A 20 -11.80 8.31 -7.82
CA PRO A 20 -11.00 9.03 -6.83
C PRO A 20 -11.42 10.51 -6.67
N THR A 21 -12.49 10.96 -7.32
CA THR A 21 -12.93 12.37 -7.32
C THR A 21 -14.40 12.52 -6.91
N PRO A 22 -14.81 13.68 -6.35
CA PRO A 22 -16.19 13.91 -5.94
C PRO A 22 -17.11 14.41 -7.07
N TRP A 23 -16.60 14.56 -8.30
CA TRP A 23 -17.36 15.10 -9.43
C TRP A 23 -17.19 14.21 -10.67
N PRO A 24 -18.28 13.90 -11.41
CA PRO A 24 -19.66 14.38 -11.28
C PRO A 24 -20.41 13.94 -10.00
N PRO A 25 -21.60 14.50 -9.68
CA PRO A 25 -22.34 14.22 -8.44
C PRO A 25 -22.68 12.74 -8.24
N ASP A 26 -22.72 11.98 -9.34
CA ASP A 26 -22.94 10.53 -9.33
C ASP A 26 -21.77 9.77 -8.66
N PHE A 27 -20.56 10.34 -8.61
CA PHE A 27 -19.40 9.71 -7.98
C PHE A 27 -19.54 9.55 -6.46
N PRO A 28 -19.92 10.58 -5.69
CA PRO A 28 -20.30 10.41 -4.29
C PRO A 28 -21.42 9.39 -4.05
N GLU A 29 -22.45 9.37 -4.91
CA GLU A 29 -23.56 8.40 -4.79
C GLU A 29 -23.09 6.96 -5.04
N LEU A 30 -22.27 6.77 -6.08
CA LEU A 30 -21.58 5.51 -6.38
C LEU A 30 -20.76 5.05 -5.18
N LEU A 31 -19.85 5.89 -4.67
CA LEU A 31 -18.99 5.54 -3.54
C LEU A 31 -19.82 5.20 -2.30
N LYS A 32 -20.88 5.96 -2.02
CA LYS A 32 -21.80 5.66 -0.91
C LYS A 32 -22.43 4.27 -1.07
N TRP A 33 -22.98 3.97 -2.25
CA TRP A 33 -23.57 2.67 -2.54
C TRP A 33 -22.55 1.53 -2.42
N GLN A 34 -21.36 1.68 -3.02
CA GLN A 34 -20.29 0.68 -2.97
C GLN A 34 -19.89 0.38 -1.52
N TRP A 35 -19.64 1.42 -0.72
CA TRP A 35 -19.23 1.25 0.68
C TRP A 35 -20.34 0.63 1.54
N GLU A 36 -21.55 1.18 1.50
CA GLU A 36 -22.65 0.76 2.37
C GLU A 36 -23.25 -0.60 1.98
N LYS A 37 -23.34 -0.90 0.68
CA LYS A 37 -24.04 -2.09 0.18
C LYS A 37 -23.12 -3.26 -0.15
N LYS A 38 -21.83 -3.00 -0.46
CA LYS A 38 -20.89 -4.03 -0.92
C LYS A 38 -19.70 -4.20 0.00
N VAL A 39 -18.87 -3.16 0.14
CA VAL A 39 -17.56 -3.25 0.82
C VAL A 39 -17.75 -3.56 2.31
N ILE A 40 -18.51 -2.75 3.05
CA ILE A 40 -18.66 -2.92 4.50
C ILE A 40 -19.35 -4.24 4.86
N PRO A 41 -20.49 -4.64 4.25
CA PRO A 41 -21.14 -5.91 4.58
C PRO A 41 -20.24 -7.12 4.31
N TYR A 42 -19.51 -7.12 3.20
CA TYR A 42 -18.57 -8.19 2.87
C TYR A 42 -17.47 -8.28 3.91
N TRP A 43 -16.79 -7.16 4.19
CA TRP A 43 -15.64 -7.14 5.08
C TRP A 43 -16.01 -7.36 6.55
N LYS A 44 -17.19 -6.92 7.02
CA LYS A 44 -17.69 -7.29 8.36
C LYS A 44 -17.82 -8.81 8.51
N LYS A 45 -18.40 -9.48 7.51
CA LYS A 45 -18.53 -10.95 7.53
C LYS A 45 -17.17 -11.64 7.48
N ARG A 46 -16.25 -11.15 6.65
CA ARG A 46 -14.89 -11.71 6.53
C ARG A 46 -14.04 -11.47 7.77
N ALA A 47 -14.10 -10.28 8.35
CA ALA A 47 -13.40 -9.92 9.57
C ALA A 47 -13.83 -10.83 10.73
N LYS A 48 -15.16 -10.99 10.92
CA LYS A 48 -15.67 -11.91 11.93
C LYS A 48 -15.21 -13.34 11.69
N PHE A 49 -15.29 -13.83 10.45
CA PHE A 49 -14.82 -15.17 10.13
C PHE A 49 -13.33 -15.35 10.43
N ALA A 50 -12.49 -14.37 10.07
CA ALA A 50 -11.06 -14.41 10.37
C ALA A 50 -10.80 -14.39 11.88
N GLU A 51 -11.49 -13.54 12.63
CA GLU A 51 -11.41 -13.45 14.09
C GLU A 51 -11.81 -14.77 14.78
N ASP A 52 -12.92 -15.39 14.34
CA ASP A 52 -13.40 -16.68 14.85
C ASP A 52 -12.37 -17.82 14.64
N HIS A 53 -11.35 -17.61 13.78
CA HIS A 53 -10.27 -18.56 13.50
C HIS A 53 -8.88 -18.05 13.94
N GLY A 54 -8.80 -16.94 14.69
CA GLY A 54 -7.53 -16.36 15.13
C GLY A 54 -6.66 -15.81 13.99
N VAL A 55 -7.26 -15.47 12.85
CA VAL A 55 -6.59 -14.93 11.67
C VAL A 55 -6.80 -13.41 11.59
N ARG A 56 -5.75 -12.69 11.20
CA ARG A 56 -5.81 -11.28 10.82
C ARG A 56 -5.73 -11.15 9.29
N VAL A 57 -6.46 -10.19 8.73
CA VAL A 57 -6.41 -9.90 7.29
C VAL A 57 -5.70 -8.57 7.07
N ALA A 58 -4.61 -8.60 6.32
CA ALA A 58 -3.87 -7.43 5.87
C ALA A 58 -4.35 -7.03 4.47
N ILE A 59 -4.99 -5.86 4.37
CA ILE A 59 -5.49 -5.26 3.11
C ILE A 59 -4.42 -4.36 2.53
N GLU A 60 -4.05 -4.61 1.29
CA GLU A 60 -3.12 -3.75 0.57
C GLU A 60 -3.84 -2.50 0.04
N MET A 61 -3.34 -1.32 0.41
CA MET A 61 -3.87 -0.04 -0.02
C MET A 61 -3.40 0.24 -1.45
N HIS A 62 -4.24 -0.06 -2.44
CA HIS A 62 -3.85 0.02 -3.84
C HIS A 62 -4.88 0.82 -4.67
N PRO A 63 -4.46 1.90 -5.37
CA PRO A 63 -5.34 2.66 -6.27
C PRO A 63 -5.97 1.78 -7.35
N GLY A 64 -7.27 1.97 -7.59
CA GLY A 64 -8.10 1.03 -8.37
C GLY A 64 -9.00 0.15 -7.51
N PHE A 65 -8.75 0.08 -6.19
CA PHE A 65 -9.61 -0.60 -5.21
C PHE A 65 -10.34 0.38 -4.29
N ALA A 66 -11.30 -0.13 -3.50
CA ALA A 66 -12.05 0.66 -2.54
C ALA A 66 -11.18 1.21 -1.39
N VAL A 67 -10.14 0.48 -0.99
CA VAL A 67 -9.13 0.90 -0.02
C VAL A 67 -7.83 1.15 -0.77
N TYR A 68 -7.42 2.41 -0.84
CA TYR A 68 -6.29 2.85 -1.68
C TYR A 68 -5.32 3.81 -0.98
N ASN A 69 -5.65 4.24 0.25
CA ASN A 69 -4.84 5.16 1.05
C ASN A 69 -5.10 4.94 2.55
N PRO A 70 -4.33 5.59 3.46
CA PRO A 70 -4.50 5.41 4.90
C PRO A 70 -5.90 5.78 5.42
N GLU A 71 -6.54 6.79 4.86
CA GLU A 71 -7.88 7.22 5.27
C GLU A 71 -8.93 6.13 4.99
N THR A 72 -8.96 5.60 3.77
CA THR A 72 -9.89 4.53 3.37
C THR A 72 -9.59 3.21 4.08
N MET A 73 -8.32 2.94 4.40
CA MET A 73 -7.94 1.77 5.20
C MET A 73 -8.51 1.83 6.61
N LEU A 74 -8.34 2.98 7.28
CA LEU A 74 -8.89 3.19 8.62
C LEU A 74 -10.43 3.19 8.60
N LYS A 75 -11.06 3.79 7.58
CA LYS A 75 -12.51 3.69 7.38
C LYS A 75 -13.00 2.25 7.30
N LEU A 76 -12.29 1.37 6.60
CA LEU A 76 -12.64 -0.04 6.52
C LEU A 76 -12.43 -0.75 7.85
N ARG A 77 -11.29 -0.54 8.51
CA ARG A 77 -10.98 -1.11 9.84
C ARG A 77 -12.02 -0.69 10.88
N ASP A 78 -12.38 0.59 10.94
CA ASP A 78 -13.39 1.12 11.85
C ASP A 78 -14.75 0.46 11.64
N ALA A 79 -15.11 0.18 10.38
CA ALA A 79 -16.36 -0.49 10.05
C ALA A 79 -16.32 -2.01 10.28
N ALA A 80 -15.23 -2.69 9.95
CA ALA A 80 -15.14 -4.15 9.91
C ALA A 80 -14.55 -4.77 11.19
N GLY A 81 -13.83 -4.00 12.00
CA GLY A 81 -13.22 -4.44 13.25
C GLY A 81 -11.70 -4.66 13.16
N PRO A 82 -11.05 -4.91 14.31
CA PRO A 82 -9.60 -4.91 14.43
C PRO A 82 -8.90 -6.09 13.74
N ALA A 83 -9.64 -7.13 13.34
CA ALA A 83 -9.11 -8.22 12.51
C ALA A 83 -8.71 -7.76 11.10
N ILE A 84 -9.16 -6.58 10.67
CA ILE A 84 -8.75 -5.95 9.40
C ILE A 84 -7.65 -4.93 9.68
N GLY A 85 -6.50 -5.14 9.06
CA GLY A 85 -5.38 -4.20 9.06
C GLY A 85 -4.85 -3.99 7.65
N CYS A 86 -3.68 -3.40 7.56
CA CYS A 86 -3.00 -2.98 6.35
C CYS A 86 -1.86 -3.95 6.02
N ASN A 87 -1.79 -4.38 4.76
CA ASN A 87 -0.53 -4.70 4.13
C ASN A 87 0.07 -3.38 3.62
N PHE A 88 1.11 -2.90 4.27
CA PHE A 88 1.70 -1.62 3.94
C PHE A 88 2.68 -1.79 2.77
N ASP A 89 2.30 -1.28 1.61
CA ASP A 89 3.14 -1.20 0.43
C ASP A 89 3.40 0.29 0.11
N PRO A 90 4.65 0.79 0.25
CA PRO A 90 4.96 2.19 0.01
C PRO A 90 4.95 2.56 -1.49
N SER A 91 5.03 1.59 -2.41
CA SER A 91 5.07 1.84 -3.86
C SER A 91 3.87 2.67 -4.33
N HIS A 92 2.69 2.35 -3.81
CA HIS A 92 1.46 3.07 -4.12
C HIS A 92 1.34 4.43 -3.42
N MET A 93 2.10 4.66 -2.36
CA MET A 93 2.09 5.93 -1.63
C MET A 93 2.91 6.99 -2.37
N PHE A 94 4.07 6.60 -2.91
CA PHE A 94 4.99 7.53 -3.56
C PHE A 94 4.34 8.32 -4.70
N TRP A 95 3.69 7.64 -5.65
CA TRP A 95 3.09 8.34 -6.79
C TRP A 95 1.78 9.05 -6.44
N GLN A 96 1.11 8.67 -5.35
CA GLN A 96 -0.01 9.43 -4.78
C GLN A 96 0.45 10.70 -4.03
N GLY A 97 1.75 10.90 -3.84
CA GLY A 97 2.30 12.01 -3.05
C GLY A 97 2.11 11.84 -1.54
N ILE A 98 1.90 10.61 -1.09
CA ILE A 98 1.75 10.26 0.34
C ILE A 98 3.15 9.96 0.89
N ASP A 99 3.51 10.62 2.00
CA ASP A 99 4.71 10.29 2.77
C ASP A 99 4.52 8.92 3.47
N PRO A 100 5.34 7.89 3.14
CA PRO A 100 5.17 6.56 3.71
C PRO A 100 5.39 6.51 5.23
N CYS A 101 6.35 7.25 5.77
CA CYS A 101 6.64 7.25 7.21
C CYS A 101 5.50 7.92 7.99
N ALA A 102 4.95 9.03 7.48
CA ALA A 102 3.78 9.66 8.06
C ALA A 102 2.55 8.74 7.98
N ALA A 103 2.38 8.01 6.87
CA ALA A 103 1.31 7.02 6.72
C ALA A 103 1.44 5.87 7.74
N VAL A 104 2.63 5.31 7.93
CA VAL A 104 2.88 4.28 8.97
C VAL A 104 2.51 4.81 10.35
N ARG A 105 2.94 6.02 10.71
CA ARG A 105 2.57 6.66 11.99
C ARG A 105 1.06 6.83 12.15
N ARG A 106 0.36 7.19 11.07
CA ARG A 106 -1.10 7.36 11.08
C ARG A 106 -1.85 6.04 11.23
N LEU A 107 -1.34 4.96 10.62
CA LEU A 107 -1.91 3.62 10.66
C LEU A 107 -1.65 2.91 11.99
N GLY A 108 -0.46 3.11 12.57
CA GLY A 108 -0.10 2.55 13.87
C GLY A 108 -0.23 1.03 13.91
N GLU A 109 -0.95 0.53 14.91
CA GLU A 109 -1.25 -0.90 15.10
C GLU A 109 -2.02 -1.56 13.93
N ALA A 110 -2.58 -0.76 13.01
CA ALA A 110 -3.24 -1.31 11.84
C ALA A 110 -2.24 -1.92 10.85
N VAL A 111 -0.94 -1.62 10.93
CA VAL A 111 0.07 -2.25 10.06
C VAL A 111 0.29 -3.71 10.48
N PHE A 112 -0.19 -4.64 9.66
CA PHE A 112 -0.12 -6.09 9.94
C PHE A 112 0.94 -6.81 9.13
N HIS A 113 1.24 -6.29 7.94
CA HIS A 113 2.27 -6.81 7.06
C HIS A 113 2.88 -5.67 6.26
N VAL A 114 4.08 -5.86 5.72
CA VAL A 114 4.76 -4.86 4.89
C VAL A 114 5.30 -5.52 3.63
N HIS A 115 4.95 -4.94 2.49
CA HIS A 115 5.63 -5.18 1.23
C HIS A 115 6.70 -4.11 1.04
N ALA A 116 7.96 -4.55 0.90
CA ALA A 116 9.06 -3.72 0.44
C ALA A 116 9.04 -3.71 -1.09
N LYS A 117 8.34 -2.71 -1.65
CA LYS A 117 8.23 -2.45 -3.08
C LYS A 117 8.50 -0.97 -3.35
N ASP A 118 9.21 -0.68 -4.43
CA ASP A 118 9.70 0.67 -4.72
C ASP A 118 9.07 1.25 -5.98
N THR A 119 9.09 2.58 -6.11
CA THR A 119 8.57 3.31 -7.26
C THR A 119 9.47 4.48 -7.59
N LYS A 120 9.77 4.68 -8.87
CA LYS A 120 10.41 5.92 -9.34
C LYS A 120 9.40 6.77 -10.07
N ILE A 121 9.26 8.02 -9.64
CA ILE A 121 8.56 9.06 -10.39
C ILE A 121 9.57 9.71 -11.34
N TYR A 122 9.27 9.73 -12.64
CA TYR A 122 10.08 10.39 -13.65
C TYR A 122 9.54 11.79 -13.89
N THR A 123 10.24 12.78 -13.33
CA THR A 123 9.82 14.19 -13.34
C THR A 123 9.60 14.75 -14.75
N VAL A 124 10.39 14.30 -15.72
CA VAL A 124 10.24 14.63 -17.16
C VAL A 124 8.82 14.38 -17.67
N ASN A 125 8.20 13.27 -17.28
CA ASN A 125 6.85 12.91 -17.72
C ASN A 125 5.79 13.41 -16.72
N ALA A 126 6.04 13.23 -15.42
CA ALA A 126 5.08 13.57 -14.36
C ALA A 126 4.79 15.07 -14.26
N THR A 127 5.76 15.95 -14.58
CA THR A 127 5.55 17.41 -14.55
C THR A 127 4.59 17.86 -15.65
N VAL A 128 4.56 17.16 -16.78
CA VAL A 128 3.73 17.51 -17.94
C VAL A 128 2.36 16.81 -17.88
N ASN A 129 2.36 15.52 -17.53
CA ASN A 129 1.18 14.67 -17.61
C ASN A 129 0.49 14.43 -16.25
N GLY A 130 1.15 14.74 -15.14
CA GLY A 130 0.73 14.31 -13.81
C GLY A 130 1.03 12.83 -13.55
N VAL A 131 0.50 12.29 -12.45
CA VAL A 131 0.78 10.92 -11.97
C VAL A 131 -0.28 9.89 -12.38
N LEU A 132 -1.43 10.34 -12.89
CA LEU A 132 -2.51 9.46 -13.35
C LEU A 132 -2.15 8.89 -14.73
N ASP A 133 -1.36 7.82 -14.73
CA ASP A 133 -0.77 7.24 -15.94
C ASP A 133 -1.34 5.84 -16.26
N THR A 134 -2.14 5.76 -17.32
CA THR A 134 -2.79 4.51 -17.78
C THR A 134 -2.04 3.80 -18.91
N LYS A 135 -0.82 4.23 -19.25
CA LYS A 135 -0.02 3.54 -20.28
C LYS A 135 0.41 2.14 -19.82
N PRO A 136 0.67 1.20 -20.75
CA PRO A 136 1.18 -0.12 -20.43
C PRO A 136 2.48 -0.05 -19.60
N TYR A 137 2.65 -0.95 -18.63
CA TYR A 137 3.86 -0.98 -17.79
C TYR A 137 5.16 -1.17 -18.59
N SER A 138 5.07 -1.72 -19.80
CA SER A 138 6.18 -1.91 -20.76
C SER A 138 6.50 -0.69 -21.63
N ASP A 139 5.90 0.48 -21.34
CA ASP A 139 6.16 1.74 -22.04
C ASP A 139 6.99 2.67 -21.15
N GLU A 140 8.13 2.17 -20.66
CA GLU A 140 8.85 2.74 -19.52
C GLU A 140 9.24 4.20 -19.74
N ILE A 141 9.73 4.51 -20.95
CA ILE A 141 10.25 5.83 -21.29
C ILE A 141 9.18 6.92 -21.30
N HIS A 142 7.91 6.57 -21.56
CA HIS A 142 6.80 7.53 -21.65
C HIS A 142 5.92 7.56 -20.39
N ARG A 143 6.22 6.73 -19.38
CA ARG A 143 5.46 6.69 -18.13
C ARG A 143 5.92 7.71 -17.09
N SER A 144 4.96 8.17 -16.32
CA SER A 144 5.16 9.18 -15.26
C SER A 144 5.78 8.58 -14.00
N PHE A 145 5.54 7.28 -13.77
CA PHE A 145 6.24 6.49 -12.77
C PHE A 145 6.37 5.04 -13.26
N ILE A 146 7.35 4.31 -12.73
CA ILE A 146 7.44 2.85 -12.87
C ILE A 146 7.79 2.23 -11.51
N PHE A 147 7.35 0.99 -11.30
CA PHE A 147 7.82 0.20 -10.17
C PHE A 147 9.29 -0.19 -10.37
N ARG A 148 10.03 -0.19 -9.26
CA ARG A 148 11.46 -0.44 -9.26
C ARG A 148 11.81 -1.47 -8.20
N THR A 149 12.94 -2.12 -8.42
CA THR A 149 13.70 -2.80 -7.37
C THR A 149 13.96 -1.85 -6.19
N VAL A 150 13.75 -2.33 -4.96
CA VAL A 150 14.10 -1.61 -3.72
C VAL A 150 15.53 -1.07 -3.77
N GLY A 151 15.67 0.25 -3.59
CA GLY A 151 16.96 0.95 -3.72
C GLY A 151 17.13 1.72 -5.03
N TYR A 152 16.27 1.49 -6.02
CA TYR A 152 16.34 2.14 -7.33
C TYR A 152 15.23 3.18 -7.54
N GLY A 153 14.16 3.15 -6.75
CA GLY A 153 13.21 4.27 -6.66
C GLY A 153 13.70 5.29 -5.62
N HIS A 154 13.95 4.80 -4.41
CA HIS A 154 14.37 5.55 -3.23
C HIS A 154 15.63 4.94 -2.60
N ASP A 155 16.45 5.77 -1.96
CA ASP A 155 17.76 5.39 -1.42
C ASP A 155 17.68 4.66 -0.07
N ALA A 156 18.83 4.17 0.40
CA ALA A 156 18.93 3.45 1.67
C ALA A 156 18.52 4.32 2.87
N ASP A 157 18.72 5.64 2.81
CA ASP A 157 18.34 6.57 3.87
C ASP A 157 16.83 6.55 4.09
N PHE A 158 16.04 6.62 3.01
CA PHE A 158 14.58 6.44 3.10
C PHE A 158 14.21 5.08 3.72
N TRP A 159 14.85 3.99 3.29
CA TRP A 159 14.53 2.65 3.81
C TRP A 159 14.90 2.49 5.29
N CYS A 160 16.00 3.11 5.75
CA CYS A 160 16.34 3.22 7.17
C CYS A 160 15.24 3.94 7.97
N ASP A 161 14.72 5.06 7.45
CA ASP A 161 13.66 5.82 8.09
C ASP A 161 12.34 5.04 8.16
N LEU A 162 12.00 4.31 7.09
CA LEU A 162 10.79 3.49 7.06
C LEU A 162 10.86 2.36 8.08
N VAL A 163 11.97 1.62 8.12
CA VAL A 163 12.20 0.54 9.11
C VAL A 163 12.15 1.09 10.53
N SER A 164 12.81 2.21 10.78
CA SER A 164 12.78 2.88 12.08
C SER A 164 11.35 3.30 12.47
N THR A 165 10.57 3.76 11.49
CA THR A 165 9.18 4.18 11.72
C THR A 165 8.24 3.01 11.99
N LEU A 166 8.42 1.88 11.30
CA LEU A 166 7.71 0.64 11.60
C LEU A 166 8.00 0.18 13.04
N GLN A 167 9.26 0.21 13.47
CA GLN A 167 9.62 -0.13 14.84
C GLN A 167 9.00 0.84 15.87
N MET A 168 8.95 2.15 15.57
CA MET A 168 8.32 3.16 16.44
C MET A 168 6.82 2.91 16.67
N VAL A 169 6.11 2.33 15.68
CA VAL A 169 4.69 1.96 15.83
C VAL A 169 4.48 0.55 16.35
N GLY A 170 5.57 -0.15 16.73
CA GLY A 170 5.52 -1.48 17.32
C GLY A 170 5.45 -2.63 16.31
N TYR A 171 5.66 -2.38 15.01
CA TYR A 171 5.79 -3.43 14.01
C TYR A 171 7.18 -4.08 14.11
N ASP A 172 7.24 -5.40 14.33
CA ASP A 172 8.50 -6.15 14.42
C ASP A 172 8.57 -7.40 13.53
N ASP A 173 7.64 -7.51 12.59
CA ASP A 173 7.46 -8.68 11.74
C ASP A 173 8.20 -8.51 10.39
N VAL A 174 7.88 -9.35 9.41
CA VAL A 174 8.58 -9.48 8.14
C VAL A 174 8.46 -8.26 7.20
N LEU A 175 9.59 -7.81 6.64
CA LEU A 175 9.60 -7.04 5.39
C LEU A 175 9.62 -8.00 4.20
N SER A 176 8.48 -8.19 3.55
CA SER A 176 8.35 -9.09 2.40
C SER A 176 8.69 -8.35 1.10
N ILE A 177 9.59 -8.88 0.28
CA ILE A 177 9.92 -8.25 -1.00
C ILE A 177 8.86 -8.61 -2.02
N GLU A 178 8.08 -7.63 -2.46
CA GLU A 178 7.28 -7.75 -3.67
C GLU A 178 8.08 -7.17 -4.84
N HIS A 179 8.63 -8.06 -5.68
CA HIS A 179 9.50 -7.64 -6.76
C HIS A 179 8.72 -7.29 -8.02
N GLU A 180 8.78 -6.02 -8.44
CA GLU A 180 8.28 -5.56 -9.73
C GLU A 180 9.23 -4.50 -10.30
N ASP A 181 9.85 -4.81 -11.44
CA ASP A 181 10.78 -3.94 -12.14
C ASP A 181 10.80 -4.30 -13.63
N SER A 182 10.49 -3.34 -14.50
CA SER A 182 10.46 -3.57 -15.95
C SER A 182 11.83 -3.43 -16.64
N LEU A 183 12.87 -3.00 -15.91
CA LEU A 183 14.23 -2.81 -16.44
C LEU A 183 15.24 -3.82 -15.90
N MET A 184 14.88 -4.66 -14.93
CA MET A 184 15.74 -5.69 -14.35
C MET A 184 15.13 -7.07 -14.45
N SER A 185 16.00 -8.08 -14.54
CA SER A 185 15.58 -9.47 -14.36
C SER A 185 15.14 -9.73 -12.91
N ILE A 186 14.28 -10.73 -12.73
CA ILE A 186 13.77 -11.12 -11.41
C ILE A 186 14.92 -11.42 -10.43
N ASP A 187 15.89 -12.24 -10.82
CA ASP A 187 16.98 -12.66 -9.93
C ASP A 187 17.90 -11.50 -9.54
N GLU A 188 18.23 -10.64 -10.51
CA GLU A 188 19.09 -9.48 -10.25
C GLU A 188 18.39 -8.48 -9.34
N GLY A 189 17.15 -8.14 -9.65
CA GLY A 189 16.37 -7.19 -8.87
C GLY A 189 16.08 -7.70 -7.46
N LEU A 190 15.64 -8.95 -7.31
CA LEU A 190 15.43 -9.56 -6.00
C LEU A 190 16.72 -9.60 -5.16
N SER A 191 17.85 -9.99 -5.77
CA SER A 191 19.13 -10.06 -5.06
C SER A 191 19.60 -8.68 -4.57
N LYS A 192 19.42 -7.63 -5.38
CA LYS A 192 19.77 -6.25 -5.03
C LYS A 192 18.86 -5.70 -3.93
N ALA A 193 17.54 -5.91 -4.05
CA ALA A 193 16.58 -5.54 -3.03
C ALA A 193 16.91 -6.19 -1.68
N ALA A 194 17.14 -7.51 -1.68
CA ALA A 194 17.52 -8.25 -0.48
C ALA A 194 18.85 -7.78 0.11
N ALA A 195 19.84 -7.45 -0.73
CA ALA A 195 21.12 -6.92 -0.26
C ALA A 195 20.96 -5.58 0.45
N LEU A 196 20.17 -4.64 -0.10
CA LEU A 196 19.90 -3.35 0.55
C LEU A 196 19.09 -3.53 1.84
N LEU A 197 18.00 -4.30 1.78
CA LEU A 197 17.13 -4.50 2.95
C LEU A 197 17.90 -5.17 4.10
N ASN A 198 18.78 -6.13 3.82
CA ASN A 198 19.62 -6.75 4.84
C ASN A 198 20.59 -5.78 5.55
N GLN A 199 20.92 -4.64 4.92
CA GLN A 199 21.75 -3.61 5.53
C GLN A 199 20.95 -2.69 6.47
N VAL A 200 19.68 -2.43 6.15
CA VAL A 200 18.85 -1.44 6.87
C VAL A 200 17.92 -2.05 7.93
N VAL A 201 17.58 -3.34 7.82
CA VAL A 201 16.71 -4.00 8.81
C VAL A 201 17.42 -4.04 10.17
N ILE A 202 16.75 -3.56 11.21
CA ILE A 202 17.24 -3.59 12.59
C ILE A 202 17.10 -5.02 13.13
N LYS A 203 18.23 -5.68 13.37
CA LYS A 203 18.27 -7.09 13.85
C LYS A 203 18.29 -7.22 15.36
N GLU A 204 18.87 -6.23 16.04
CA GLU A 204 19.02 -6.22 17.50
C GLU A 204 18.20 -5.08 18.08
N LYS A 205 17.21 -5.43 18.90
CA LYS A 205 16.43 -4.44 19.64
C LYS A 205 17.20 -3.97 20.88
N LEU A 206 17.20 -2.65 21.07
CA LEU A 206 17.77 -2.03 22.26
C LEU A 206 17.02 -2.49 23.52
N GLN A 207 17.73 -3.05 24.49
CA GLN A 207 17.16 -3.54 25.76
C GLN A 207 17.02 -2.43 26.83
N GLY A 208 17.59 -1.24 26.56
CA GLY A 208 17.54 -0.07 27.42
C GLY A 208 18.42 1.05 26.85
N MET A 209 18.07 2.31 27.11
CA MET A 209 18.91 3.45 26.71
C MET A 209 20.20 3.41 27.51
N TRP A 210 21.33 3.14 26.85
CA TRP A 210 22.63 3.07 27.53
C TRP A 210 23.26 4.46 27.77
N TRP A 211 22.74 5.50 27.11
CA TRP A 211 23.24 6.87 27.13
C TRP A 211 22.30 7.87 27.83
N ALA A 212 21.26 7.39 28.50
CA ALA A 212 20.33 8.20 29.28
C ALA A 212 20.65 8.17 30.78
#